data_AF-A0AAE3TFX2-F1
#
_entry.id   AF-A0AAE3TFX2-F1
#
_cell.length_a   1.000
_cell.length_b   1.000
_cell.length_c   1.000
_cell.angle_alpha   90.00
_cell.angle_beta   90.00
_cell.angle_gamma   90.00
#
_symmetry.space_group_name_H-M   'P 1'
#
loop_
_entity.id
_entity.type
_entity.pdbx_description
1 polymer ?
#
loop_
_entity_poly.entity_id
_entity_poly.type
_entity_poly.pdbx_seq_one_letter_code
_entity_poly.pdbx_strand_id
1 'polypeptide(L)'
;MINLNIKEILKKIDWQDPVWQKIKEEILDLNQRIEDSKEIESLLKGFSGGYIPAGPSGLITRGRDDVLPTGRNFYSLDPYRIPTKSAYEIGKRLAEKLIEKHLNEQGRYPENVAIFWMASDIMWADGEGMAQIMHLIGVRPVWFGNGRIKGFEVIPLKELSRPRIDVTIRVSGITRDNFPNCIELIDEAIQKVASLDEPPEANFVKKHALEIMDKTNKDFRTGTLRIYCSMPGTYQAGTQLAVYASAWKEEKDLAEVFLYWNGYAYGKGIWGEARHKEFAEVLKSVDVTYNKVVSDEYDLFGCCCYFGTHGGMTAAARHLSKKEVKAYYGDTRDPENVEIRDLADEIRRVVRTKLLNPKWIEGMKRHGYKGAGDISKRIGRVYGWEATTQEVDDWIFDDIARTFVMNEENREFFRQNNPWALEEITRRLLEAWERELWDPAEDVKKALKRLYLEIEGWIEESMDEVKGEFQGGSIDVVTSEEVEYWKSKMQEALR
;
A
#
# COMPACT_ATOMS: atom_id res chain seq x y z
N MET A 1 -27.39 -13.12 -4.36
CA MET A 1 -27.12 -12.10 -5.40
C MET A 1 -28.27 -12.11 -6.38
N ILE A 2 -29.03 -11.02 -6.47
CA ILE A 2 -30.07 -10.89 -7.49
C ILE A 2 -29.35 -10.89 -8.84
N ASN A 3 -29.47 -11.99 -9.58
CA ASN A 3 -29.04 -12.07 -10.97
C ASN A 3 -30.07 -11.25 -11.77
N LEU A 4 -30.04 -9.92 -11.60
CA LEU A 4 -30.88 -9.01 -12.37
C LEU A 4 -30.49 -9.25 -13.82
N ASN A 5 -31.42 -9.82 -14.59
CA ASN A 5 -31.24 -9.98 -16.01
C ASN A 5 -31.09 -8.57 -16.60
N ILE A 6 -29.85 -8.16 -16.88
CA ILE A 6 -29.53 -6.81 -17.40
C ILE A 6 -30.42 -6.49 -18.60
N LYS A 7 -30.76 -7.49 -19.43
CA LYS A 7 -31.68 -7.30 -20.57
C LYS A 7 -33.09 -6.86 -20.13
N GLU A 8 -33.60 -7.33 -19.00
CA GLU A 8 -34.90 -6.92 -18.44
C GLU A 8 -34.85 -5.53 -17.81
N ILE A 9 -33.70 -5.10 -17.28
CA ILE A 9 -33.51 -3.71 -16.83
C ILE A 9 -33.47 -2.76 -18.02
N LEU A 10 -32.66 -3.08 -19.04
CA LEU A 10 -32.51 -2.24 -20.24
C LEU A 10 -33.84 -2.05 -20.99
N LYS A 11 -34.74 -3.02 -20.94
CA LYS A 11 -36.11 -2.91 -21.50
C LYS A 11 -37.00 -1.91 -20.77
N LYS A 12 -36.72 -1.61 -19.50
CA LYS A 12 -37.51 -0.69 -18.67
C LYS A 12 -37.02 0.76 -18.73
N ILE A 13 -35.89 1.00 -19.38
CA ILE A 13 -35.33 2.34 -19.57
C ILE A 13 -36.07 3.00 -20.74
N ASP A 14 -36.57 4.22 -20.51
CA ASP A 14 -37.08 5.07 -21.57
C ASP A 14 -35.91 5.68 -22.33
N TRP A 15 -35.53 5.04 -23.43
CA TRP A 15 -34.48 5.54 -24.30
C TRP A 15 -34.89 6.79 -25.08
N GLN A 16 -36.11 7.33 -24.97
CA GLN A 16 -36.43 8.63 -25.55
C GLN A 16 -36.09 9.80 -24.61
N ASP A 17 -35.86 9.52 -23.32
CA ASP A 17 -35.42 10.53 -22.35
C ASP A 17 -34.02 11.07 -22.74
N PRO A 18 -33.83 12.40 -22.81
CA PRO A 18 -32.54 13.01 -23.15
C PRO A 18 -31.37 12.58 -22.24
N VAL A 19 -31.63 12.32 -20.95
CA VAL A 19 -30.62 11.86 -20.00
C VAL A 19 -30.14 10.45 -20.34
N TRP A 20 -31.08 9.54 -20.62
CA TRP A 20 -30.74 8.16 -20.98
C TRP A 20 -30.09 8.06 -22.35
N GLN A 21 -30.45 8.93 -23.31
CA GLN A 21 -29.76 9.03 -24.60
C GLN A 21 -28.31 9.47 -24.42
N LYS A 22 -28.06 10.50 -23.63
CA LYS A 22 -26.69 10.97 -23.35
C LYS A 22 -25.83 9.86 -22.71
N ILE A 23 -26.37 9.18 -21.69
CA ILE A 23 -25.67 8.06 -21.03
C ILE A 23 -25.38 6.93 -22.03
N LYS A 24 -26.34 6.61 -22.91
CA LYS A 24 -26.15 5.59 -23.95
C LYS A 24 -25.03 5.97 -24.92
N GLU A 25 -25.00 7.22 -25.39
CA GLU A 25 -23.95 7.73 -26.28
C GLU A 25 -22.58 7.66 -25.60
N GLU A 26 -22.47 8.08 -24.33
CA GLU A 26 -21.23 7.98 -23.54
C GLU A 26 -20.77 6.52 -23.39
N ILE A 27 -21.68 5.59 -23.08
CA ILE A 27 -21.34 4.16 -22.95
C ILE A 27 -20.85 3.57 -24.29
N LEU A 28 -21.51 3.91 -25.40
CA LEU A 28 -21.13 3.41 -26.73
C LEU A 28 -19.77 3.97 -27.17
N ASP A 29 -19.52 5.26 -26.92
CA ASP A 29 -18.23 5.90 -27.17
C ASP A 29 -17.11 5.27 -26.33
N LEU A 30 -17.33 5.03 -25.04
CA LEU A 30 -16.38 4.32 -24.18
C LEU A 30 -16.09 2.90 -24.68
N ASN A 31 -17.13 2.14 -25.04
CA ASN A 31 -16.95 0.79 -25.57
C ASN A 31 -16.11 0.80 -26.86
N GLN A 32 -16.41 1.72 -27.77
CA GLN A 32 -15.65 1.88 -29.00
C GLN A 32 -14.18 2.22 -28.72
N ARG A 33 -13.91 3.17 -27.82
CA ARG A 33 -12.53 3.55 -27.46
C ARG A 33 -11.75 2.43 -26.73
N ILE A 34 -12.44 1.52 -26.03
CA ILE A 34 -11.84 0.31 -25.45
C ILE A 34 -11.49 -0.69 -26.56
N GLU A 35 -12.41 -0.93 -27.49
CA GLU A 35 -12.20 -1.86 -28.62
C GLU A 35 -11.12 -1.36 -29.60
N ASP A 36 -10.97 -0.05 -29.74
CA ASP A 36 -9.99 0.61 -30.62
C ASP A 36 -8.55 0.63 -30.06
N SER A 37 -8.20 -0.30 -29.16
CA SER A 37 -6.85 -0.43 -28.60
C SER A 37 -5.78 -0.41 -29.70
N LYS A 38 -4.74 0.41 -29.49
CA LYS A 38 -3.61 0.58 -30.42
C LYS A 38 -2.33 -0.08 -29.93
N GLU A 39 -2.42 -1.02 -28.99
CA GLU A 39 -1.25 -1.59 -28.29
C GLU A 39 -0.27 -2.28 -29.25
N ILE A 40 -0.74 -3.26 -30.05
CA ILE A 40 0.12 -3.98 -31.01
C ILE A 40 0.59 -3.05 -32.13
N GLU A 41 -0.30 -2.22 -32.67
CA GLU A 41 0.04 -1.25 -33.72
C GLU A 41 1.16 -0.30 -33.26
N SER A 42 1.03 0.25 -32.06
CA SER A 42 2.00 1.20 -31.49
C SER A 42 3.31 0.52 -31.12
N LEU A 43 3.28 -0.74 -30.67
CA LEU A 43 4.48 -1.54 -30.47
C LEU A 43 5.26 -1.70 -31.79
N LEU A 44 4.59 -2.11 -32.88
CA LEU A 44 5.22 -2.28 -34.19
C LEU A 44 5.72 -0.95 -34.77
N LYS A 45 4.98 0.14 -34.56
CA LYS A 45 5.41 1.49 -34.90
C LYS A 45 6.66 1.91 -34.11
N GLY A 46 6.74 1.54 -32.83
CA GLY A 46 7.91 1.79 -32.00
C GLY A 46 9.15 1.08 -32.51
N PHE A 47 9.03 -0.19 -32.91
CA PHE A 47 10.14 -0.95 -33.51
C PHE A 47 10.62 -0.38 -34.85
N SER A 48 9.77 0.32 -35.60
CA SER A 48 10.17 1.03 -36.81
C SER A 48 10.73 2.43 -36.55
N GLY A 49 10.96 2.81 -35.29
CA GLY A 49 11.46 4.15 -34.91
C GLY A 49 10.42 5.25 -35.09
N GLY A 50 9.14 4.89 -35.21
CA GLY A 50 8.05 5.84 -35.40
C GLY A 50 7.63 6.54 -34.10
N TYR A 51 7.06 7.74 -34.24
CA TYR A 51 6.51 8.48 -33.11
C TYR A 51 5.23 7.82 -32.56
N ILE A 52 5.24 7.53 -31.26
CA ILE A 52 4.07 7.02 -30.53
C ILE A 52 3.32 8.20 -29.89
N PRO A 53 2.03 8.41 -30.22
CA PRO A 53 1.25 9.50 -29.64
C PRO A 53 1.25 9.46 -28.11
N ALA A 54 1.47 10.62 -27.50
CA ALA A 54 1.35 10.76 -26.06
C ALA A 54 -0.12 10.81 -25.60
N GLY A 55 -0.37 10.41 -24.37
CA GLY A 55 -1.70 10.46 -23.76
C GLY A 55 -1.63 10.52 -22.24
N PRO A 56 -2.70 10.93 -21.55
CA PRO A 56 -2.73 10.88 -20.10
C PRO A 56 -2.78 9.43 -19.59
N SER A 57 -2.32 9.21 -18.37
CA SER A 57 -2.60 8.01 -17.57
C SER A 57 -3.62 8.30 -16.46
N GLY A 58 -4.19 7.24 -15.89
CA GLY A 58 -5.22 7.33 -14.86
C GLY A 58 -6.04 6.04 -14.76
N LEU A 59 -7.06 6.07 -13.92
CA LEU A 59 -8.00 4.96 -13.73
C LEU A 59 -9.35 5.32 -14.36
N ILE A 60 -9.86 4.44 -15.22
CA ILE A 60 -11.15 4.67 -15.89
C ILE A 60 -12.26 4.73 -14.84
N THR A 61 -12.19 3.91 -13.79
CA THR A 61 -13.15 3.95 -12.67
C THR A 61 -13.13 5.26 -11.88
N ARG A 62 -12.14 6.13 -12.09
CA ARG A 62 -12.01 7.44 -11.46
C ARG A 62 -12.40 8.59 -12.40
N GLY A 63 -13.18 8.29 -13.44
CA GLY A 63 -13.63 9.28 -14.41
C GLY A 63 -12.54 9.76 -15.37
N ARG A 64 -11.44 9.01 -15.49
CA ARG A 64 -10.36 9.28 -16.44
C ARG A 64 -10.51 8.42 -17.68
N ASP A 65 -11.58 8.63 -18.42
CA ASP A 65 -11.80 7.96 -19.70
C ASP A 65 -10.95 8.55 -20.84
N ASP A 66 -10.39 9.75 -20.62
CA ASP A 66 -9.36 10.38 -21.47
C ASP A 66 -8.10 9.53 -21.65
N VAL A 67 -7.92 8.47 -20.84
CA VAL A 67 -6.87 7.45 -20.95
C VAL A 67 -7.08 6.46 -22.09
N LEU A 68 -8.26 6.44 -22.71
CA LEU A 68 -8.57 5.61 -23.87
C LEU A 68 -8.37 6.37 -25.19
N PRO A 69 -8.00 5.69 -26.31
CA PRO A 69 -7.62 4.28 -26.38
C PRO A 69 -6.23 4.01 -25.77
N THR A 70 -5.96 2.75 -25.43
CA THR A 70 -4.63 2.30 -25.00
C THR A 70 -3.66 2.16 -26.19
N GLY A 71 -2.38 1.91 -25.92
CA GLY A 71 -1.31 1.95 -26.93
C GLY A 71 -0.67 3.32 -27.11
N ARG A 72 -0.82 4.23 -26.14
CA ARG A 72 -0.20 5.57 -26.16
C ARG A 72 1.04 5.61 -25.25
N ASN A 73 1.97 6.51 -25.56
CA ASN A 73 3.10 6.82 -24.70
C ASN A 73 2.62 7.72 -23.55
N PHE A 74 2.14 7.10 -22.48
CA PHE A 74 1.42 7.85 -21.46
C PHE A 74 2.34 8.79 -20.66
N TYR A 75 1.81 9.92 -20.22
CA TYR A 75 2.40 10.80 -19.21
C TYR A 75 1.53 10.79 -17.94
N SER A 76 2.10 11.23 -16.82
CA SER A 76 1.37 11.38 -15.55
C SER A 76 0.58 12.68 -15.52
N LEU A 77 1.13 13.73 -14.90
CA LEU A 77 0.47 15.01 -14.67
C LEU A 77 1.46 16.13 -14.34
N ASP A 78 0.98 17.37 -14.27
CA ASP A 78 1.75 18.51 -13.75
C ASP A 78 1.79 18.46 -12.21
N PRO A 79 2.96 18.17 -11.60
CA PRO A 79 3.06 17.99 -10.15
C PRO A 79 2.78 19.28 -9.36
N TYR A 80 2.81 20.45 -10.01
CA TYR A 80 2.47 21.73 -9.38
C TYR A 80 0.96 21.98 -9.26
N ARG A 81 0.11 21.08 -9.77
CA ARG A 81 -1.36 21.19 -9.66
C ARG A 81 -1.94 20.31 -8.56
N ILE A 82 -1.09 19.70 -7.75
CA ILE A 82 -1.45 18.69 -6.75
C ILE A 82 -1.25 19.27 -5.34
N PRO A 83 -2.24 19.14 -4.43
CA PRO A 83 -3.55 18.51 -4.64
C PRO A 83 -4.50 19.40 -5.46
N THR A 84 -5.44 18.78 -6.19
CA THR A 84 -6.55 19.53 -6.79
C THR A 84 -7.56 19.98 -5.73
N LYS A 85 -8.45 20.92 -6.07
CA LYS A 85 -9.51 21.37 -5.15
C LYS A 85 -10.44 20.23 -4.73
N SER A 86 -10.84 19.38 -5.68
CA SER A 86 -11.69 18.22 -5.40
C SER A 86 -10.98 17.19 -4.53
N ALA A 87 -9.70 16.92 -4.82
CA ALA A 87 -8.88 16.05 -3.98
C ALA A 87 -8.72 16.61 -2.56
N TYR A 88 -8.68 17.94 -2.39
CA TYR A 88 -8.64 18.56 -1.06
C TYR A 88 -9.89 18.27 -0.23
N GLU A 89 -11.08 18.37 -0.82
CA GLU A 89 -12.33 18.06 -0.11
C GLU A 89 -12.40 16.57 0.31
N ILE A 90 -11.94 15.66 -0.55
CA ILE A 90 -11.87 14.22 -0.23
C ILE A 90 -10.83 13.96 0.87
N GLY A 91 -9.63 14.54 0.75
CA GLY A 91 -8.57 14.43 1.76
C GLY A 91 -8.99 14.98 3.12
N LYS A 92 -9.74 16.09 3.15
CA LYS A 92 -10.36 16.62 4.37
C LYS A 92 -11.30 15.60 5.01
N ARG A 93 -12.22 15.02 4.25
CA ARG A 93 -13.16 13.99 4.75
C ARG A 93 -12.42 12.76 5.26
N LEU A 94 -11.37 12.32 4.57
CA LEU A 94 -10.51 11.21 5.02
C LEU A 94 -9.87 11.50 6.39
N ALA A 95 -9.32 12.71 6.56
CA ALA A 95 -8.70 13.13 7.81
C ALA A 95 -9.73 13.19 8.95
N GLU A 96 -10.89 13.81 8.72
CA GLU A 96 -11.96 13.91 9.71
C GLU A 96 -12.49 12.53 10.13
N LYS A 97 -12.79 11.64 9.17
CA LYS A 97 -13.25 10.27 9.47
C LYS A 97 -12.21 9.42 10.18
N LEU A 98 -10.93 9.60 9.87
CA LEU A 98 -9.84 8.89 10.56
C LEU A 98 -9.79 9.29 12.03
N ILE A 99 -9.85 10.61 12.29
CA ILE A 99 -9.87 11.16 13.64
C ILE A 99 -11.12 10.70 14.39
N GLU A 100 -12.29 10.75 13.76
CA GLU A 100 -13.55 10.31 14.34
C GLU A 100 -13.52 8.83 14.73
N LYS A 101 -13.06 7.94 13.83
CA LYS A 101 -12.92 6.51 14.14
C LYS A 101 -11.99 6.29 15.32
N HIS A 102 -10.82 6.94 15.33
CA HIS A 102 -9.87 6.78 16.43
C HIS A 102 -10.44 7.31 17.76
N LEU A 103 -11.11 8.46 17.74
CA LEU A 103 -11.73 9.06 18.92
C LEU A 103 -12.84 8.16 19.48
N ASN A 104 -13.66 7.56 18.62
CA ASN A 104 -14.72 6.64 19.01
C ASN A 104 -14.17 5.34 19.62
N GLU A 105 -13.05 4.82 19.10
CA GLU A 105 -12.46 3.56 19.57
C GLU A 105 -11.54 3.72 20.77
N GLN A 106 -10.82 4.83 20.86
CA GLN A 106 -9.72 5.02 21.83
C GLN A 106 -10.03 6.12 22.86
N GLY A 107 -11.14 6.86 22.69
CA GLY A 107 -11.56 7.92 23.61
C GLY A 107 -10.65 9.16 23.63
N ARG A 108 -9.67 9.24 22.72
CA ARG A 108 -8.71 10.35 22.59
C ARG A 108 -8.39 10.61 21.12
N TYR A 109 -7.84 11.79 20.83
CA TYR A 109 -7.27 12.07 19.51
C TYR A 109 -6.00 11.22 19.30
N PRO A 110 -5.72 10.76 18.06
CA PRO A 110 -4.42 10.20 17.73
C PRO A 110 -3.40 11.33 17.76
N GLU A 111 -2.27 11.18 18.45
CA GLU A 111 -1.25 12.23 18.48
C GLU A 111 -0.42 12.24 17.20
N ASN A 112 -0.18 11.07 16.61
CA ASN A 112 0.60 10.90 15.39
C ASN A 112 0.01 9.81 14.47
N VAL A 113 -0.19 10.15 13.20
CA VAL A 113 -0.62 9.22 12.14
C VAL A 113 0.53 8.96 11.18
N ALA A 114 0.98 7.71 11.13
CA ALA A 114 2.02 7.26 10.21
C ALA A 114 1.41 6.85 8.85
N ILE A 115 1.76 7.56 7.78
CA ILE A 115 1.15 7.44 6.45
C ILE A 115 2.17 6.91 5.45
N PHE A 116 1.81 5.85 4.74
CA PHE A 116 2.54 5.43 3.54
C PHE A 116 2.07 6.25 2.33
N TRP A 117 2.87 7.24 1.90
CA TRP A 117 2.49 8.16 0.83
C TRP A 117 3.08 7.75 -0.53
N MET A 118 2.23 7.15 -1.36
CA MET A 118 2.62 6.57 -2.65
C MET A 118 2.39 7.52 -3.82
N ALA A 119 3.14 7.32 -4.92
CA ALA A 119 2.94 8.07 -6.16
C ALA A 119 1.55 7.84 -6.77
N SER A 120 0.92 6.70 -6.50
CA SER A 120 -0.46 6.41 -6.90
C SER A 120 -1.47 7.39 -6.28
N ASP A 121 -1.22 7.93 -5.08
CA ASP A 121 -2.06 8.97 -4.52
C ASP A 121 -2.10 10.22 -5.41
N ILE A 122 -0.93 10.62 -5.89
CA ILE A 122 -0.78 11.78 -6.76
C ILE A 122 -1.32 11.46 -8.16
N MET A 123 -0.90 10.34 -8.75
CA MET A 123 -1.18 10.00 -10.15
C MET A 123 -2.61 9.51 -10.40
N TRP A 124 -3.23 8.81 -9.44
CA TRP A 124 -4.56 8.21 -9.62
C TRP A 124 -5.68 8.95 -8.86
N ALA A 125 -5.31 9.71 -7.83
CA ALA A 125 -6.26 10.35 -6.92
C ALA A 125 -6.07 11.87 -6.83
N ASP A 126 -5.27 12.46 -7.72
CA ASP A 126 -5.04 13.91 -7.81
C ASP A 126 -4.57 14.56 -6.49
N GLY A 127 -3.95 13.78 -5.59
CA GLY A 127 -3.39 14.24 -4.31
C GLY A 127 -4.32 14.18 -3.10
N GLU A 128 -5.30 13.28 -3.06
CA GLU A 128 -6.19 13.09 -1.89
C GLU A 128 -5.42 12.84 -0.58
N GLY A 129 -4.39 12.02 -0.60
CA GLY A 129 -3.54 11.68 0.55
C GLY A 129 -2.64 12.85 0.94
N MET A 130 -2.10 13.58 -0.04
CA MET A 130 -1.43 14.86 0.19
C MET A 130 -2.35 15.84 0.93
N ALA A 131 -3.59 15.97 0.48
CA ALA A 131 -4.59 16.80 1.11
C ALA A 131 -4.98 16.31 2.52
N GLN A 132 -5.08 14.99 2.72
CA GLN A 132 -5.32 14.40 4.03
C GLN A 132 -4.20 14.77 5.01
N ILE A 133 -2.93 14.64 4.60
CA ILE A 133 -1.76 15.06 5.39
C ILE A 133 -1.89 16.54 5.76
N MET A 134 -2.15 17.41 4.78
CA MET A 134 -2.33 18.85 5.00
C MET A 134 -3.43 19.13 6.02
N HIS A 135 -4.59 18.46 5.90
CA HIS A 135 -5.71 18.68 6.78
C HIS A 135 -5.44 18.16 8.21
N LEU A 136 -4.77 17.01 8.37
CA LEU A 136 -4.39 16.47 9.69
C LEU A 136 -3.57 17.48 10.50
N ILE A 137 -2.53 18.07 9.89
CA ILE A 137 -1.69 19.11 10.53
C ILE A 137 -2.38 20.48 10.61
N GLY A 138 -3.57 20.62 10.00
CA GLY A 138 -4.39 21.83 10.08
C GLY A 138 -3.93 22.95 9.15
N VAL A 139 -3.52 22.61 7.92
CA VAL A 139 -3.28 23.56 6.83
C VAL A 139 -4.20 23.25 5.66
N ARG A 140 -4.42 24.24 4.79
CA ARG A 140 -5.10 24.04 3.51
C ARG A 140 -4.29 24.62 2.34
N PRO A 141 -4.30 23.97 1.17
CA PRO A 141 -3.62 24.47 -0.03
C PRO A 141 -4.26 25.76 -0.53
N VAL A 142 -3.44 26.62 -1.13
CA VAL A 142 -3.85 27.85 -1.82
C VAL A 142 -3.48 27.70 -3.29
N TRP A 143 -4.41 28.00 -4.19
CA TRP A 143 -4.20 27.86 -5.64
C TRP A 143 -4.15 29.22 -6.33
N PHE A 144 -3.38 29.30 -7.41
CA PHE A 144 -3.52 30.33 -8.42
C PHE A 144 -4.81 30.12 -9.23
N GLY A 145 -5.22 31.13 -10.00
CA GLY A 145 -6.40 31.05 -10.87
C GLY A 145 -6.33 29.95 -11.95
N ASN A 146 -5.12 29.50 -12.32
CA ASN A 146 -4.89 28.41 -13.27
C ASN A 146 -4.88 27.01 -12.61
N GLY A 147 -5.14 26.92 -11.31
CA GLY A 147 -5.18 25.65 -10.56
C GLY A 147 -3.82 25.11 -10.13
N ARG A 148 -2.70 25.80 -10.38
CA ARG A 148 -1.42 25.46 -9.76
C ARG A 148 -1.41 25.87 -8.28
N ILE A 149 -0.70 25.13 -7.46
CA ILE A 149 -0.49 25.45 -6.05
C ILE A 149 0.39 26.69 -5.94
N LYS A 150 -0.10 27.66 -5.18
CA LYS A 150 0.61 28.87 -4.75
C LYS A 150 1.35 28.63 -3.43
N GLY A 151 0.82 27.76 -2.58
CA GLY A 151 1.37 27.44 -1.26
C GLY A 151 0.28 26.85 -0.38
N PHE A 152 0.33 27.16 0.92
CA PHE A 152 -0.66 26.75 1.90
C PHE A 152 -0.95 27.90 2.88
N GLU A 153 -2.07 27.80 3.58
CA GLU A 153 -2.41 28.66 4.71
C GLU A 153 -2.72 27.80 5.93
N VAL A 154 -2.40 28.31 7.12
CA VAL A 154 -2.69 27.65 8.38
C VAL A 154 -4.16 27.88 8.75
N ILE A 155 -4.88 26.80 9.01
CA ILE A 155 -6.25 26.86 9.54
C ILE A 155 -6.16 27.27 11.02
N PRO A 156 -6.80 28.37 11.47
CA PRO A 156 -6.80 28.75 12.88
C PRO A 156 -7.42 27.65 13.76
N LEU A 157 -6.88 27.41 14.97
CA LEU A 157 -7.40 26.36 15.87
C LEU A 157 -8.90 26.48 16.15
N LYS A 158 -9.42 27.72 16.23
CA LYS A 158 -10.85 27.98 16.42
C LYS A 158 -11.70 27.46 15.26
N GLU A 159 -11.19 27.52 14.04
CA GLU A 159 -11.87 26.93 12.88
C GLU A 159 -11.64 25.42 12.83
N LEU A 160 -10.41 24.97 13.09
CA LEU A 160 -10.04 23.56 13.07
C LEU A 160 -10.83 22.73 14.10
N SER A 161 -11.17 23.32 15.26
CA SER A 161 -12.01 22.74 16.32
C SER A 161 -11.49 21.43 16.93
N ARG A 162 -10.18 21.15 16.79
CA ARG A 162 -9.45 20.00 17.33
C ARG A 162 -7.95 20.32 17.41
N PRO A 163 -7.15 19.48 18.09
CA PRO A 163 -5.70 19.56 17.99
C PRO A 163 -5.20 19.34 16.55
N ARG A 164 -4.02 19.90 16.25
CA ARG A 164 -3.25 19.53 15.06
C ARG A 164 -2.63 18.17 15.30
N ILE A 165 -2.88 17.24 14.39
CA ILE A 165 -2.41 15.86 14.50
C ILE A 165 -1.03 15.79 13.84
N ASP A 166 -0.04 15.20 14.52
CA ASP A 166 1.28 14.97 13.93
C ASP A 166 1.21 13.88 12.87
N VAL A 167 2.16 13.90 11.95
CA VAL A 167 2.22 12.95 10.83
C VAL A 167 3.61 12.41 10.67
N THR A 168 3.73 11.10 10.51
CA THR A 168 4.98 10.44 10.11
C THR A 168 4.81 9.91 8.71
N ILE A 169 5.58 10.41 7.76
CA ILE A 169 5.31 10.15 6.35
C ILE A 169 6.44 9.29 5.80
N ARG A 170 6.12 8.05 5.46
CA ARG A 170 7.00 7.25 4.60
C ARG A 170 6.58 7.47 3.15
N VAL A 171 7.30 8.30 2.40
CA VAL A 171 7.03 8.51 0.97
C VAL A 171 7.59 7.37 0.14
N SER A 172 6.93 6.90 -0.92
CA SER A 172 7.54 5.89 -1.80
C SER A 172 8.76 6.44 -2.57
N GLY A 173 9.70 5.58 -2.99
CA GLY A 173 10.82 6.01 -3.84
C GLY A 173 10.38 6.65 -5.16
N ILE A 174 9.28 6.18 -5.75
CA ILE A 174 8.67 6.79 -6.94
C ILE A 174 8.17 8.21 -6.62
N THR A 175 7.57 8.40 -5.43
CA THR A 175 7.12 9.72 -4.95
C THR A 175 8.31 10.67 -4.83
N ARG A 176 9.40 10.21 -4.17
CA ARG A 176 10.65 10.95 -4.03
C ARG A 176 11.18 11.42 -5.38
N ASP A 177 11.26 10.53 -6.36
CA ASP A 177 11.94 10.84 -7.62
C ASP A 177 11.10 11.71 -8.55
N ASN A 178 9.77 11.60 -8.51
CA ASN A 178 8.88 12.25 -9.48
C ASN A 178 8.14 13.47 -8.94
N PHE A 179 8.00 13.60 -7.61
CA PHE A 179 7.19 14.66 -6.98
C PHE A 179 7.93 15.39 -5.85
N PRO A 180 9.18 15.86 -6.06
CA PRO A 180 9.95 16.50 -5.01
C PRO A 180 9.29 17.80 -4.51
N ASN A 181 8.65 18.55 -5.40
CA ASN A 181 7.91 19.78 -5.03
C ASN A 181 6.76 19.50 -4.05
N CYS A 182 6.09 18.34 -4.15
CA CYS A 182 5.03 17.96 -3.23
C CYS A 182 5.62 17.63 -1.84
N ILE A 183 6.76 16.95 -1.80
CA ILE A 183 7.49 16.63 -0.56
C ILE A 183 7.95 17.90 0.14
N GLU A 184 8.58 18.83 -0.60
CA GLU A 184 9.03 20.10 -0.06
C GLU A 184 7.88 20.94 0.50
N LEU A 185 6.74 21.00 -0.20
CA LEU A 185 5.58 21.75 0.27
C LEU A 185 5.02 21.21 1.59
N ILE A 186 4.95 19.88 1.74
CA ILE A 186 4.49 19.25 2.98
C ILE A 186 5.49 19.48 4.12
N ASP A 187 6.79 19.34 3.85
CA ASP A 187 7.83 19.62 4.85
C ASP A 187 7.81 21.10 5.30
N GLU A 188 7.64 22.05 4.37
CA GLU A 188 7.44 23.46 4.70
C GLU A 188 6.21 23.69 5.59
N ALA A 189 5.10 23.00 5.31
CA ALA A 189 3.88 23.09 6.11
C ALA A 189 4.09 22.53 7.53
N ILE A 190 4.78 21.39 7.66
CA ILE A 190 5.11 20.78 8.95
C ILE A 190 6.00 21.71 9.77
N GLN A 191 7.06 22.26 9.17
CA GLN A 191 7.93 23.24 9.84
C GLN A 191 7.13 24.48 10.28
N LYS A 192 6.25 25.00 9.41
CA LYS A 192 5.41 26.15 9.75
C LYS A 192 4.49 25.85 10.93
N VAL A 193 3.82 24.71 10.93
CA VAL A 193 2.91 24.28 12.00
C VAL A 193 3.64 24.05 13.32
N ALA A 194 4.82 23.44 13.29
CA ALA A 194 5.65 23.23 14.48
C ALA A 194 6.09 24.56 15.13
N SER A 195 6.26 25.62 14.33
CA SER A 195 6.70 26.94 14.81
C SER A 195 5.58 27.82 15.39
N LEU A 196 4.32 27.39 15.32
CA LEU A 196 3.19 28.20 15.78
C LEU A 196 3.22 28.42 17.29
N ASP A 197 2.77 29.59 17.73
CA ASP A 197 2.61 29.91 19.15
C ASP A 197 1.30 29.32 19.70
N GLU A 198 1.27 27.99 19.77
CA GLU A 198 0.17 27.18 20.28
C GLU A 198 0.66 26.27 21.41
N PRO A 199 -0.20 25.90 22.38
CA PRO A 199 0.16 24.95 23.42
C PRO A 199 0.35 23.53 22.82
N PRO A 200 1.30 22.72 23.33
CA PRO A 200 1.57 21.35 22.83
C PRO A 200 0.34 20.44 22.78
N GLU A 201 -0.61 20.61 23.69
CA GLU A 201 -1.85 19.83 23.82
C GLU A 201 -2.85 20.14 22.70
N ALA A 202 -2.72 21.28 22.03
CA ALA A 202 -3.49 21.65 20.85
C ALA A 202 -2.71 21.46 19.54
N ASN A 203 -1.42 21.13 19.62
CA ASN A 203 -0.54 21.00 18.46
C ASN A 203 0.50 19.89 18.69
N PHE A 204 0.13 18.67 18.30
CA PHE A 204 0.99 17.50 18.49
C PHE A 204 2.24 17.53 17.61
N VAL A 205 2.19 18.19 16.45
CA VAL A 205 3.37 18.46 15.61
C VAL A 205 4.43 19.21 16.43
N LYS A 206 4.02 20.29 17.10
CA LYS A 206 4.91 21.07 17.98
C LYS A 206 5.34 20.27 19.20
N LYS A 207 4.42 19.57 19.86
CA LYS A 207 4.71 18.71 21.03
C LYS A 207 5.87 17.77 20.74
N HIS A 208 5.75 16.93 19.72
CA HIS A 208 6.77 15.94 19.38
C HIS A 208 8.04 16.58 18.81
N ALA A 209 7.94 17.71 18.09
CA ALA A 209 9.13 18.43 17.64
C ALA A 209 9.97 18.93 18.82
N LEU A 210 9.34 19.47 19.87
CA LEU A 210 10.04 19.88 21.11
C LEU A 210 10.69 18.69 21.82
N GLU A 211 9.99 17.55 21.93
CA GLU A 211 10.53 16.32 22.54
C GLU A 211 11.79 15.80 21.83
N ILE A 212 11.85 15.91 20.49
CA ILE A 212 13.04 15.55 19.72
C ILE A 212 14.13 16.61 19.90
N MET A 213 13.79 17.90 19.83
CA MET A 213 14.73 19.01 20.03
C MET A 213 15.43 18.95 21.39
N ASP A 214 14.73 18.49 22.43
CA ASP A 214 15.29 18.27 23.77
C ASP A 214 16.42 17.24 23.78
N LYS A 215 16.41 16.31 22.82
CA LYS A 215 17.43 15.26 22.62
C LYS A 215 18.50 15.65 21.59
N THR A 216 18.25 16.65 20.74
CA THR A 216 19.11 17.00 19.59
C THR A 216 19.67 18.41 19.66
N ASN A 217 20.19 18.82 20.83
CA ASN A 217 20.80 20.14 21.04
C ASN A 217 19.92 21.32 20.60
N LYS A 218 18.59 21.18 20.74
CA LYS A 218 17.60 22.19 20.32
C LYS A 218 17.60 22.51 18.82
N ASP A 219 18.10 21.60 17.97
CA ASP A 219 18.03 21.80 16.52
C ASP A 219 16.59 21.66 15.99
N PHE A 220 16.01 22.78 15.58
CA PHE A 220 14.66 22.85 15.03
C PHE A 220 14.49 22.03 13.75
N ARG A 221 15.52 21.98 12.88
CA ARG A 221 15.39 21.24 11.63
C ARG A 221 15.26 19.75 11.91
N THR A 222 16.11 19.21 12.77
CA THR A 222 16.05 17.82 13.22
C THR A 222 14.74 17.50 13.93
N GLY A 223 14.25 18.39 14.80
CA GLY A 223 12.97 18.22 15.50
C GLY A 223 11.75 18.11 14.59
N THR A 224 11.81 18.72 13.40
CA THR A 224 10.70 18.79 12.44
C THR A 224 10.79 17.76 11.31
N LEU A 225 11.75 16.83 11.35
CA LEU A 225 11.84 15.75 10.36
C LEU A 225 10.67 14.78 10.53
N ARG A 226 9.80 14.72 9.51
CA ARG A 226 8.64 13.83 9.45
C ARG A 226 8.52 13.05 8.16
N ILE A 227 9.27 13.41 7.11
CA ILE A 227 9.24 12.72 5.83
C ILE A 227 10.49 11.85 5.68
N TYR A 228 10.26 10.55 5.53
CA TYR A 228 11.29 9.54 5.44
C TYR A 228 11.11 8.69 4.18
N CYS A 229 12.22 8.21 3.63
CA CYS A 229 12.22 7.33 2.48
C CYS A 229 13.45 6.41 2.47
N SER A 230 13.53 5.55 1.47
CA SER A 230 14.72 4.77 1.17
C SER A 230 15.89 5.66 0.78
N MET A 231 17.11 5.15 0.96
CA MET A 231 18.34 5.81 0.51
C MET A 231 18.20 6.30 -0.95
N PRO A 232 18.78 7.46 -1.31
CA PRO A 232 18.81 7.91 -2.71
C PRO A 232 19.29 6.80 -3.66
N GLY A 233 18.58 6.63 -4.78
CA GLY A 233 18.87 5.58 -5.77
C GLY A 233 18.34 4.18 -5.42
N THR A 234 17.79 3.97 -4.21
CA THR A 234 17.18 2.69 -3.80
C THR A 234 15.67 2.79 -3.61
N TYR A 235 15.00 1.64 -3.62
CA TYR A 235 13.53 1.51 -3.59
C TYR A 235 13.09 0.40 -2.62
N GLN A 236 11.78 0.37 -2.35
CA GLN A 236 11.12 -0.54 -1.41
C GLN A 236 11.58 -0.34 0.05
N ALA A 237 11.10 -1.18 0.97
CA ALA A 237 11.24 -0.99 2.40
C ALA A 237 12.15 -2.03 3.08
N GLY A 238 12.76 -2.95 2.33
CA GLY A 238 13.53 -4.08 2.86
C GLY A 238 12.68 -5.20 3.49
N THR A 239 11.65 -4.86 4.25
CA THR A 239 10.81 -5.81 5.01
C THR A 239 10.21 -6.90 4.12
N GLN A 240 9.73 -6.54 2.92
CA GLN A 240 9.19 -7.53 1.97
C GLN A 240 10.23 -8.53 1.47
N LEU A 241 11.50 -8.13 1.36
CA LEU A 241 12.58 -9.04 0.99
C LEU A 241 12.91 -9.98 2.15
N ALA A 242 12.97 -9.46 3.38
CA ALA A 242 13.18 -10.30 4.56
C ALA A 242 12.08 -11.36 4.71
N VAL A 243 10.81 -10.97 4.53
CA VAL A 243 9.67 -11.89 4.56
C VAL A 243 9.77 -12.96 3.48
N TYR A 244 10.00 -12.59 2.22
CA TYR A 244 10.07 -13.57 1.13
C TYR A 244 11.32 -14.46 1.18
N ALA A 245 12.43 -13.96 1.73
CA ALA A 245 13.62 -14.76 1.98
C ALA A 245 13.49 -15.62 3.25
N SER A 246 12.41 -15.48 4.02
CA SER A 246 12.25 -16.12 5.34
C SER A 246 13.39 -15.76 6.31
N ALA A 247 14.08 -14.63 6.07
CA ALA A 247 15.29 -14.18 6.75
C ALA A 247 14.96 -13.30 7.97
N TRP A 248 14.11 -13.84 8.86
CA TRP A 248 13.66 -13.19 10.10
C TRP A 248 13.18 -14.25 11.10
N LYS A 249 13.28 -13.96 12.40
CA LYS A 249 12.81 -14.82 13.50
C LYS A 249 11.66 -14.16 14.26
N GLU A 250 11.81 -12.89 14.60
CA GLU A 250 10.85 -12.15 15.43
C GLU A 250 10.42 -10.84 14.74
N GLU A 251 9.31 -10.24 15.21
CA GLU A 251 8.84 -8.91 14.75
C GLU A 251 9.93 -7.84 14.85
N LYS A 252 10.81 -7.96 15.85
CA LYS A 252 11.98 -7.10 16.03
C LYS A 252 12.87 -7.05 14.79
N ASP A 253 13.12 -8.18 14.14
CA ASP A 253 14.00 -8.24 12.96
C ASP A 253 13.40 -7.44 11.80
N LEU A 254 12.08 -7.56 11.61
CA LEU A 254 11.35 -6.82 10.58
C LEU A 254 11.32 -5.31 10.86
N ALA A 255 11.16 -4.92 12.12
CA ALA A 255 11.26 -3.53 12.58
C ALA A 255 12.66 -2.94 12.33
N GLU A 256 13.70 -3.70 12.63
CA GLU A 256 15.10 -3.31 12.41
C GLU A 256 15.43 -3.14 10.92
N VAL A 257 15.03 -4.11 10.08
CA VAL A 257 15.15 -4.00 8.62
C VAL A 257 14.42 -2.76 8.10
N PHE A 258 13.21 -2.52 8.60
CA PHE A 258 12.43 -1.35 8.21
C PHE A 258 13.15 -0.06 8.59
N LEU A 259 13.61 0.10 9.83
CA LEU A 259 14.37 1.29 10.23
C LEU A 259 15.59 1.52 9.33
N TYR A 260 16.40 0.48 9.11
CA TYR A 260 17.63 0.58 8.34
C TYR A 260 17.39 1.09 6.90
N TRP A 261 16.43 0.48 6.21
CA TRP A 261 16.16 0.80 4.80
C TRP A 261 15.35 2.07 4.61
N ASN A 262 14.65 2.57 5.64
CA ASN A 262 13.68 3.66 5.51
C ASN A 262 14.06 4.92 6.33
N GLY A 263 15.12 4.87 7.15
CA GLY A 263 15.57 5.95 8.02
C GLY A 263 16.36 7.07 7.33
N TYR A 264 16.00 7.45 6.10
CA TYR A 264 16.60 8.58 5.39
C TYR A 264 15.59 9.72 5.28
N ALA A 265 15.94 10.90 5.77
CA ALA A 265 15.04 12.05 5.82
C ALA A 265 15.02 12.83 4.50
N TYR A 266 13.85 13.36 4.17
CA TYR A 266 13.58 14.15 2.96
C TYR A 266 12.77 15.40 3.29
N GLY A 267 12.94 16.44 2.50
CA GLY A 267 12.25 17.71 2.69
C GLY A 267 13.05 18.87 2.11
N LYS A 268 12.63 20.10 2.40
CA LYS A 268 13.35 21.26 1.92
C LYS A 268 14.74 21.33 2.57
N GLY A 269 15.77 21.36 1.73
CA GLY A 269 17.16 21.44 2.17
C GLY A 269 17.74 20.15 2.77
N ILE A 270 17.00 19.02 2.75
CA ILE A 270 17.49 17.70 3.18
C ILE A 270 16.98 16.63 2.21
N TRP A 271 17.87 15.85 1.62
CA TRP A 271 17.48 14.91 0.55
C TRP A 271 18.22 13.59 0.65
N GLY A 272 17.72 12.71 1.52
CA GLY A 272 18.26 11.37 1.71
C GLY A 272 19.41 11.29 2.71
N GLU A 273 19.46 12.20 3.67
CA GLU A 273 20.40 12.10 4.78
C GLU A 273 19.95 11.03 5.77
N ALA A 274 20.88 10.19 6.24
CA ALA A 274 20.60 9.18 7.26
C ALA A 274 20.21 9.87 8.59
N ARG A 275 19.05 9.46 9.13
CA ARG A 275 18.40 9.98 10.34
C ARG A 275 17.64 8.86 11.06
N HIS A 276 18.28 7.70 11.18
CA HIS A 276 17.68 6.49 11.74
C HIS A 276 17.20 6.66 13.19
N LYS A 277 17.95 7.42 14.01
CA LYS A 277 17.59 7.70 15.40
C LYS A 277 16.33 8.56 15.48
N GLU A 278 16.31 9.64 14.73
CA GLU A 278 15.18 10.56 14.68
C GLU A 278 13.94 9.85 14.14
N PHE A 279 14.12 8.98 13.13
CA PHE A 279 13.03 8.16 12.62
C PHE A 279 12.48 7.22 13.68
N ALA A 280 13.35 6.54 14.44
CA ALA A 280 12.93 5.68 15.54
C ALA A 280 12.21 6.46 16.66
N GLU A 281 12.66 7.67 16.99
CA GLU A 281 11.98 8.53 17.97
C GLU A 281 10.59 8.98 17.50
N VAL A 282 10.46 9.37 16.23
CA VAL A 282 9.16 9.74 15.64
C VAL A 282 8.20 8.54 15.61
N LEU A 283 8.67 7.34 15.29
CA LEU A 283 7.85 6.13 15.28
C LEU A 283 7.28 5.76 16.67
N LYS A 284 7.91 6.19 17.77
CA LYS A 284 7.41 5.93 19.13
C LYS A 284 6.10 6.67 19.43
N SER A 285 5.85 7.83 18.80
CA SER A 285 4.62 8.59 19.05
C SER A 285 3.43 8.11 18.21
N VAL A 286 3.65 7.30 17.18
CA VAL A 286 2.60 6.81 16.26
C VAL A 286 1.49 6.08 17.01
N ASP A 287 0.24 6.50 16.79
CA ASP A 287 -0.97 5.84 17.30
C ASP A 287 -1.69 5.04 16.20
N VAL A 288 -1.56 5.49 14.95
CA VAL A 288 -2.23 4.91 13.78
C VAL A 288 -1.24 4.76 12.64
N THR A 289 -1.16 3.59 12.02
CA THR A 289 -0.58 3.43 10.68
C THR A 289 -1.67 3.42 9.63
N TYR A 290 -1.39 4.02 8.48
CA TYR A 290 -2.41 4.33 7.50
C TYR A 290 -1.96 4.19 6.05
N ASN A 291 -2.86 3.67 5.23
CA ASN A 291 -2.83 3.70 3.77
C ASN A 291 -4.27 3.73 3.21
N LYS A 292 -4.46 3.87 1.90
CA LYS A 292 -5.79 3.90 1.27
C LYS A 292 -5.86 3.22 -0.08
N VAL A 293 -7.08 2.86 -0.47
CA VAL A 293 -7.45 2.39 -1.82
C VAL A 293 -8.35 3.41 -2.52
N VAL A 294 -8.15 3.56 -3.83
CA VAL A 294 -8.87 4.52 -4.69
C VAL A 294 -9.72 3.85 -5.77
N SER A 295 -9.50 2.56 -6.04
CA SER A 295 -10.24 1.76 -7.04
C SER A 295 -10.16 0.28 -6.69
N ASP A 296 -11.14 -0.53 -7.10
CA ASP A 296 -11.02 -1.99 -7.05
C ASP A 296 -10.18 -2.57 -8.21
N GLU A 297 -9.70 -1.76 -9.16
CA GLU A 297 -8.75 -2.22 -10.18
C GLU A 297 -7.44 -2.74 -9.55
N TYR A 298 -7.05 -2.17 -8.40
CA TYR A 298 -5.82 -2.52 -7.69
C TYR A 298 -6.03 -2.48 -6.17
N ASP A 299 -5.42 -3.41 -5.43
CA ASP A 299 -5.67 -3.59 -4.00
C ASP A 299 -4.38 -3.85 -3.21
N LEU A 300 -4.49 -3.97 -1.88
CA LEU A 300 -3.37 -4.21 -0.97
C LEU A 300 -2.64 -5.54 -1.17
N PHE A 301 -3.22 -6.49 -1.90
CA PHE A 301 -2.55 -7.70 -2.37
C PHE A 301 -2.07 -7.57 -3.82
N GLY A 302 -2.05 -6.37 -4.40
CA GLY A 302 -1.55 -6.11 -5.76
C GLY A 302 -0.01 -6.04 -5.85
N CYS A 303 0.66 -5.61 -4.77
CA CYS A 303 2.12 -5.51 -4.69
C CYS A 303 2.63 -5.75 -3.26
N CYS A 304 3.79 -6.38 -3.15
CA CYS A 304 4.46 -6.61 -1.86
C CYS A 304 4.90 -5.32 -1.16
N CYS A 305 5.05 -4.23 -1.91
CA CYS A 305 5.38 -2.91 -1.39
C CYS A 305 4.38 -2.39 -0.34
N TYR A 306 3.13 -2.86 -0.36
CA TYR A 306 2.12 -2.46 0.61
C TYR A 306 2.43 -3.03 2.00
N PHE A 307 2.45 -4.36 2.16
CA PHE A 307 2.82 -4.96 3.45
C PHE A 307 4.28 -4.65 3.82
N GLY A 308 5.17 -4.60 2.84
CA GLY A 308 6.58 -4.26 3.08
C GLY A 308 6.76 -2.87 3.70
N THR A 309 5.95 -1.89 3.28
CA THR A 309 6.06 -0.52 3.78
C THR A 309 5.06 -0.21 4.90
N HIS A 310 3.76 -0.38 4.67
CA HIS A 310 2.73 -0.12 5.69
C HIS A 310 2.78 -1.16 6.81
N GLY A 311 2.93 -2.43 6.47
CA GLY A 311 3.13 -3.48 7.47
C GLY A 311 4.45 -3.32 8.21
N GLY A 312 5.57 -3.16 7.50
CA GLY A 312 6.88 -2.89 8.12
C GLY A 312 6.89 -1.66 9.05
N MET A 313 6.18 -0.60 8.68
CA MET A 313 5.98 0.58 9.52
C MET A 313 5.14 0.28 10.76
N THR A 314 4.13 -0.58 10.64
CA THR A 314 3.31 -1.04 11.77
C THR A 314 4.14 -1.86 12.75
N ALA A 315 4.90 -2.85 12.28
CA ALA A 315 5.83 -3.64 13.10
C ALA A 315 6.85 -2.73 13.81
N ALA A 316 7.46 -1.78 13.08
CA ALA A 316 8.42 -0.85 13.68
C ALA A 316 7.78 0.06 14.74
N ALA A 317 6.61 0.63 14.46
CA ALA A 317 5.90 1.48 15.41
C ALA A 317 5.50 0.71 16.68
N ARG A 318 4.92 -0.50 16.56
CA ARG A 318 4.56 -1.35 17.70
C ARG A 318 5.79 -1.76 18.50
N HIS A 319 6.82 -2.25 17.81
CA HIS A 319 8.05 -2.68 18.46
C HIS A 319 8.74 -1.56 19.24
N LEU A 320 8.84 -0.35 18.69
CA LEU A 320 9.53 0.77 19.32
C LEU A 320 8.73 1.45 20.42
N SER A 321 7.42 1.61 20.19
CA SER A 321 6.55 2.33 21.11
C SER A 321 6.08 1.48 22.29
N LYS A 322 6.09 0.14 22.15
CA LYS A 322 5.56 -0.82 23.14
C LYS A 322 4.11 -0.55 23.55
N LYS A 323 3.36 0.18 22.73
CA LYS A 323 1.92 0.44 22.89
C LYS A 323 1.15 -0.17 21.73
N GLU A 324 -0.16 -0.25 21.91
CA GLU A 324 -1.06 -0.59 20.83
C GLU A 324 -1.01 0.49 19.74
N VAL A 325 -0.83 0.05 18.49
CA VAL A 325 -0.87 0.90 17.30
C VAL A 325 -1.93 0.33 16.36
N LYS A 326 -2.93 1.15 16.04
CA LYS A 326 -4.03 0.75 15.15
C LYS A 326 -3.57 0.80 13.69
N ALA A 327 -3.93 -0.20 12.90
CA ALA A 327 -3.72 -0.17 11.45
C ALA A 327 -5.04 0.16 10.77
N TYR A 328 -5.18 1.37 10.25
CA TYR A 328 -6.37 1.81 9.53
C TYR A 328 -6.14 1.84 8.02
N TYR A 329 -7.24 1.72 7.29
CA TYR A 329 -7.24 1.73 5.83
C TYR A 329 -8.37 2.60 5.30
N GLY A 330 -8.03 3.56 4.45
CA GLY A 330 -8.99 4.45 3.81
C GLY A 330 -9.56 3.88 2.52
N ASP A 331 -10.80 4.22 2.24
CA ASP A 331 -11.50 3.87 1.02
C ASP A 331 -12.06 5.11 0.34
N THR A 332 -11.61 5.33 -0.89
CA THR A 332 -12.02 6.44 -1.77
C THR A 332 -12.43 5.93 -3.15
N ARG A 333 -12.82 4.65 -3.24
CA ARG A 333 -13.40 4.06 -4.46
C ARG A 333 -14.67 4.80 -4.86
N ASP A 334 -15.46 5.20 -3.86
CA ASP A 334 -16.55 6.17 -3.97
C ASP A 334 -16.11 7.51 -3.37
N PRO A 335 -15.77 8.52 -4.19
CA PRO A 335 -15.34 9.84 -3.71
C PRO A 335 -16.42 10.59 -2.92
N GLU A 336 -17.69 10.28 -3.13
CA GLU A 336 -18.80 10.90 -2.39
C GLU A 336 -18.93 10.28 -1.00
N ASN A 337 -18.72 8.96 -0.91
CA ASN A 337 -18.83 8.17 0.33
C ASN A 337 -17.49 7.60 0.78
N VAL A 338 -16.60 8.49 1.22
CA VAL A 338 -15.31 8.11 1.80
C VAL A 338 -15.49 7.29 3.09
N GLU A 339 -14.70 6.24 3.30
CA GLU A 339 -14.74 5.43 4.52
C GLU A 339 -13.33 5.21 5.11
N ILE A 340 -13.27 4.99 6.42
CA ILE A 340 -12.07 4.51 7.12
C ILE A 340 -12.47 3.22 7.84
N ARG A 341 -11.72 2.14 7.61
CA ARG A 341 -11.90 0.83 8.24
C ARG A 341 -10.61 0.35 8.88
N ASP A 342 -10.70 -0.72 9.65
CA ASP A 342 -9.49 -1.42 10.10
C ASP A 342 -8.83 -2.13 8.92
N LEU A 343 -7.51 -2.29 8.98
CA LEU A 343 -6.76 -3.03 7.97
C LEU A 343 -7.29 -4.47 7.84
N ALA A 344 -7.62 -5.11 8.96
CA ALA A 344 -8.25 -6.44 8.97
C ALA A 344 -9.55 -6.48 8.15
N ASP A 345 -10.39 -5.45 8.23
CA ASP A 345 -11.63 -5.39 7.45
C ASP A 345 -11.38 -5.26 5.95
N GLU A 346 -10.36 -4.48 5.56
CA GLU A 346 -9.98 -4.40 4.15
C GLU A 346 -9.38 -5.72 3.65
N ILE A 347 -8.54 -6.39 4.46
CA ILE A 347 -8.01 -7.73 4.16
C ILE A 347 -9.17 -8.70 3.93
N ARG A 348 -10.14 -8.78 4.86
CA ARG A 348 -11.35 -9.62 4.73
C ARG A 348 -12.11 -9.29 3.45
N ARG A 349 -12.31 -8.00 3.15
CA ARG A 349 -13.04 -7.56 1.95
C ARG A 349 -12.33 -8.01 0.68
N VAL A 350 -11.03 -7.75 0.55
CA VAL A 350 -10.27 -8.07 -0.67
C VAL A 350 -10.13 -9.59 -0.85
N VAL A 351 -9.93 -10.34 0.23
CA VAL A 351 -9.91 -11.80 0.19
C VAL A 351 -11.25 -12.35 -0.33
N ARG A 352 -12.38 -11.90 0.23
CA ARG A 352 -13.71 -12.38 -0.18
C ARG A 352 -14.12 -11.95 -1.57
N THR A 353 -13.74 -10.74 -1.99
CA THR A 353 -14.15 -10.20 -3.31
C THR A 353 -13.26 -10.68 -4.44
N LYS A 354 -12.02 -11.08 -4.16
CA LYS A 354 -11.04 -11.54 -5.14
C LYS A 354 -10.48 -12.91 -4.79
N LEU A 355 -9.52 -13.01 -3.87
CA LEU A 355 -8.69 -14.21 -3.69
C LEU A 355 -9.50 -15.50 -3.51
N LEU A 356 -10.54 -15.48 -2.66
CA LEU A 356 -11.42 -16.63 -2.39
C LEU A 356 -12.75 -16.55 -3.15
N ASN A 357 -12.89 -15.62 -4.10
CA ASN A 357 -14.10 -15.50 -4.92
C ASN A 357 -14.02 -16.50 -6.09
N PRO A 358 -14.96 -17.46 -6.23
CA PRO A 358 -14.95 -18.42 -7.33
C PRO A 358 -14.91 -17.75 -8.70
N LYS A 359 -15.59 -16.61 -8.90
CA LYS A 359 -15.57 -15.91 -10.20
C LYS A 359 -14.18 -15.36 -10.55
N TRP A 360 -13.44 -14.90 -9.54
CA TRP A 360 -12.09 -14.40 -9.73
C TRP A 360 -11.11 -15.56 -9.94
N ILE A 361 -11.25 -16.65 -9.18
CA ILE A 361 -10.45 -17.87 -9.33
C ILE A 361 -10.62 -18.45 -10.74
N GLU A 362 -11.86 -18.69 -11.18
CA GLU A 362 -12.15 -19.13 -12.55
C GLU A 362 -11.72 -18.11 -13.60
N GLY A 363 -11.70 -16.82 -13.23
CA GLY A 363 -11.07 -15.74 -13.98
C GLY A 363 -9.60 -16.02 -14.27
N MET A 364 -8.83 -16.24 -13.21
CA MET A 364 -7.39 -16.50 -13.28
C MET A 364 -7.08 -17.83 -13.97
N LYS A 365 -7.85 -18.89 -13.72
CA LYS A 365 -7.62 -20.22 -14.33
C LYS A 365 -7.59 -20.19 -15.86
N ARG A 366 -8.37 -19.30 -16.50
CA ARG A 366 -8.34 -19.11 -17.97
C ARG A 366 -6.99 -18.64 -18.51
N HIS A 367 -6.08 -18.18 -17.65
CA HIS A 367 -4.75 -17.68 -18.01
C HIS A 367 -3.61 -18.64 -17.62
N GLY A 368 -3.91 -19.92 -17.33
CA GLY A 368 -2.93 -20.99 -17.13
C GLY A 368 -1.79 -20.62 -16.17
N TYR A 369 -0.54 -20.75 -16.62
CA TYR A 369 0.67 -20.47 -15.83
C TYR A 369 0.64 -19.09 -15.14
N LYS A 370 0.21 -18.04 -15.86
CA LYS A 370 0.18 -16.67 -15.34
C LYS A 370 -0.90 -16.50 -14.27
N GLY A 371 -2.06 -17.11 -14.49
CA GLY A 371 -3.15 -17.12 -13.51
C GLY A 371 -2.75 -17.80 -12.21
N ALA A 372 -2.15 -18.99 -12.31
CA ALA A 372 -1.59 -19.71 -11.16
C ALA A 372 -0.54 -18.87 -10.40
N GLY A 373 0.40 -18.24 -11.14
CA GLY A 373 1.41 -17.37 -10.54
C GLY A 373 0.84 -16.14 -9.84
N ASP A 374 -0.25 -15.54 -10.35
CA ASP A 374 -0.89 -14.39 -9.70
C ASP A 374 -1.66 -14.77 -8.44
N ILE A 375 -2.28 -15.95 -8.42
CA ILE A 375 -2.89 -16.52 -7.20
C ILE A 375 -1.82 -16.70 -6.12
N SER A 376 -0.72 -17.39 -6.46
CA SER A 376 0.39 -17.63 -5.52
C SER A 376 0.98 -16.32 -4.98
N LYS A 377 1.23 -15.32 -5.84
CA LYS A 377 1.69 -13.99 -5.41
C LYS A 377 0.74 -13.30 -4.45
N ARG A 378 -0.59 -13.41 -4.66
CA ARG A 378 -1.58 -12.82 -3.74
C ARG A 378 -1.58 -13.53 -2.39
N ILE A 379 -1.48 -14.86 -2.36
CA ILE A 379 -1.37 -15.64 -1.12
C ILE A 379 -0.09 -15.29 -0.36
N GLY A 380 1.05 -15.20 -1.05
CA GLY A 380 2.30 -14.74 -0.43
C GLY A 380 2.22 -13.32 0.14
N ARG A 381 1.31 -12.47 -0.38
CA ARG A 381 1.05 -11.14 0.19
C ARG A 381 0.11 -11.20 1.40
N VAL A 382 -0.83 -12.16 1.46
CA VAL A 382 -1.60 -12.45 2.69
C VAL A 382 -0.64 -12.83 3.81
N TYR A 383 0.27 -13.78 3.55
CA TYR A 383 1.35 -14.15 4.47
C TYR A 383 2.20 -12.93 4.89
N GLY A 384 2.60 -12.09 3.95
CA GLY A 384 3.40 -10.90 4.26
C GLY A 384 2.67 -9.86 5.11
N TRP A 385 1.35 -9.68 4.92
CA TRP A 385 0.54 -8.86 5.82
C TRP A 385 0.50 -9.46 7.22
N GLU A 386 0.26 -10.76 7.34
CA GLU A 386 0.23 -11.39 8.66
C GLU A 386 1.57 -11.27 9.40
N ALA A 387 2.68 -11.58 8.71
CA ALA A 387 4.03 -11.46 9.26
C ALA A 387 4.39 -10.05 9.74
N THR A 388 3.76 -9.01 9.18
CA THR A 388 4.11 -7.61 9.48
C THR A 388 3.09 -6.85 10.31
N THR A 389 1.84 -7.32 10.37
CA THR A 389 0.77 -6.64 11.11
C THR A 389 -0.01 -7.54 12.05
N GLN A 390 -0.01 -8.86 11.90
CA GLN A 390 -0.88 -9.75 12.69
C GLN A 390 -2.37 -9.33 12.62
N GLU A 391 -2.85 -9.00 11.41
CA GLU A 391 -4.22 -8.49 11.15
C GLU A 391 -4.99 -9.39 10.16
N VAL A 392 -4.46 -10.57 9.83
CA VAL A 392 -5.10 -11.57 8.97
C VAL A 392 -5.76 -12.62 9.87
N ASP A 393 -7.06 -12.83 9.70
CA ASP A 393 -7.74 -13.88 10.48
C ASP A 393 -7.32 -15.29 10.06
N ASP A 394 -7.24 -16.21 11.03
CA ASP A 394 -6.93 -17.63 10.81
C ASP A 394 -7.81 -18.30 9.75
N TRP A 395 -9.10 -17.98 9.70
CA TRP A 395 -10.03 -18.57 8.72
C TRP A 395 -9.60 -18.29 7.28
N ILE A 396 -8.88 -17.19 7.03
CA ILE A 396 -8.38 -16.85 5.70
C ILE A 396 -7.34 -17.88 5.25
N PHE A 397 -6.42 -18.26 6.14
CA PHE A 397 -5.41 -19.27 5.83
C PHE A 397 -6.01 -20.67 5.69
N ASP A 398 -6.96 -21.04 6.56
CA ASP A 398 -7.74 -22.28 6.43
C ASP A 398 -8.44 -22.34 5.07
N ASP A 399 -9.15 -21.28 4.66
CA ASP A 399 -9.87 -21.27 3.39
C ASP A 399 -8.93 -21.23 2.18
N ILE A 400 -7.77 -20.56 2.27
CA ILE A 400 -6.73 -20.62 1.24
C ILE A 400 -6.23 -22.07 1.08
N ALA A 401 -5.89 -22.73 2.19
CA ALA A 401 -5.43 -24.12 2.17
C ALA A 401 -6.52 -25.04 1.59
N ARG A 402 -7.76 -24.91 2.03
CA ARG A 402 -8.89 -25.71 1.53
C ARG A 402 -9.14 -25.48 0.04
N THR A 403 -9.12 -24.22 -0.38
CA THR A 403 -9.44 -23.82 -1.75
C THR A 403 -8.34 -24.22 -2.69
N PHE A 404 -7.07 -23.90 -2.43
CA PHE A 404 -6.01 -24.05 -3.43
C PHE A 404 -5.17 -25.32 -3.26
N VAL A 405 -5.04 -25.81 -2.03
CA VAL A 405 -4.19 -26.97 -1.72
C VAL A 405 -5.01 -28.24 -1.50
N MET A 406 -6.15 -28.20 -0.80
CA MET A 406 -6.92 -29.42 -0.49
C MET A 406 -7.95 -29.79 -1.57
N ASN A 407 -8.47 -28.81 -2.30
CA ASN A 407 -9.37 -29.05 -3.42
C ASN A 407 -8.61 -29.68 -4.60
N GLU A 408 -9.09 -30.85 -5.05
CA GLU A 408 -8.44 -31.65 -6.09
C GLU A 408 -8.43 -30.96 -7.46
N GLU A 409 -9.51 -30.28 -7.83
CA GLU A 409 -9.60 -29.57 -9.12
C GLU A 409 -8.58 -28.41 -9.19
N ASN A 410 -8.47 -27.63 -8.11
CA ASN A 410 -7.48 -26.57 -8.03
C ASN A 410 -6.05 -27.11 -8.00
N ARG A 411 -5.78 -28.17 -7.23
CA ARG A 411 -4.47 -28.84 -7.27
C ARG A 411 -4.11 -29.30 -8.67
N GLU A 412 -5.03 -29.95 -9.38
CA GLU A 412 -4.78 -30.43 -10.74
C GLU A 412 -4.53 -29.27 -11.70
N PHE A 413 -5.27 -28.17 -11.57
CA PHE A 413 -4.99 -26.94 -12.32
C PHE A 413 -3.56 -26.45 -12.10
N PHE A 414 -3.11 -26.36 -10.84
CA PHE A 414 -1.73 -25.97 -10.55
C PHE A 414 -0.71 -26.97 -11.06
N ARG A 415 -0.93 -28.28 -10.85
CA ARG A 415 -0.03 -29.34 -11.33
C ARG A 415 0.21 -29.24 -12.82
N GLN A 416 -0.85 -29.01 -13.61
CA GLN A 416 -0.74 -28.87 -15.07
C GLN A 416 -0.14 -27.55 -15.52
N ASN A 417 -0.39 -26.45 -14.81
CA ASN A 417 -0.08 -25.11 -15.30
C ASN A 417 1.13 -24.47 -14.65
N ASN A 418 1.36 -24.68 -13.35
CA ASN A 418 2.45 -24.09 -12.57
C ASN A 418 2.61 -24.79 -11.20
N PRO A 419 3.28 -25.96 -11.12
CA PRO A 419 3.44 -26.69 -9.86
C PRO A 419 4.28 -25.91 -8.83
N TRP A 420 5.25 -25.11 -9.28
CA TRP A 420 6.06 -24.24 -8.41
C TRP A 420 5.22 -23.19 -7.67
N ALA A 421 4.15 -22.68 -8.29
CA ALA A 421 3.24 -21.75 -7.63
C ALA A 421 2.48 -22.41 -6.48
N LEU A 422 2.12 -23.70 -6.61
CA LEU A 422 1.43 -24.47 -5.56
C LEU A 422 2.39 -24.89 -4.45
N GLU A 423 3.62 -25.25 -4.78
CA GLU A 423 4.69 -25.46 -3.80
C GLU A 423 4.88 -24.19 -2.97
N GLU A 424 5.06 -23.02 -3.60
CA GLU A 424 5.22 -21.75 -2.88
C GLU A 424 4.04 -21.45 -1.95
N ILE A 425 2.80 -21.66 -2.41
CA ILE A 425 1.60 -21.50 -1.56
C ILE A 425 1.69 -22.41 -0.34
N THR A 426 1.97 -23.69 -0.56
CA THR A 426 1.95 -24.70 0.50
C THR A 426 3.10 -24.47 1.48
N ARG A 427 4.28 -24.11 1.00
CA ARG A 427 5.44 -23.74 1.80
C ARG A 427 5.18 -22.52 2.67
N ARG A 428 4.53 -21.47 2.13
CA ARG A 428 4.18 -20.27 2.91
C ARG A 428 3.10 -20.55 3.96
N LEU A 429 2.17 -21.46 3.69
CA LEU A 429 1.19 -21.92 4.68
C LEU A 429 1.85 -22.72 5.81
N LEU A 430 2.79 -23.60 5.48
CA LEU A 430 3.59 -24.33 6.48
C LEU A 430 4.44 -23.36 7.32
N GLU A 431 5.10 -22.40 6.68
CA GLU A 431 5.88 -21.38 7.38
C GLU A 431 5.02 -20.52 8.30
N ALA A 432 3.82 -20.11 7.86
CA ALA A 432 2.89 -19.36 8.71
C ALA A 432 2.53 -20.16 9.96
N TRP A 433 2.25 -21.46 9.79
CA TRP A 433 1.94 -22.35 10.89
C TRP A 433 3.14 -22.57 11.83
N GLU A 434 4.33 -22.84 11.30
CA GLU A 434 5.54 -23.05 12.11
C GLU A 434 5.98 -21.80 12.89
N ARG A 435 5.67 -20.62 12.37
CA ARG A 435 5.93 -19.32 13.01
C ARG A 435 4.82 -18.87 13.96
N GLU A 436 3.79 -19.71 14.17
CA GLU A 436 2.63 -19.38 15.01
C GLU A 436 1.88 -18.12 14.56
N LEU A 437 1.99 -17.77 13.27
CA LEU A 437 1.21 -16.68 12.63
C LEU A 437 -0.22 -17.11 12.30
N TRP A 438 -0.50 -18.41 12.38
CA TRP A 438 -1.78 -19.03 12.09
C TRP A 438 -1.88 -20.34 12.86
N ASP A 439 -3.03 -20.61 13.47
CA ASP A 439 -3.37 -21.91 14.05
C ASP A 439 -4.32 -22.69 13.11
N PRO A 440 -3.82 -23.66 12.31
CA PRO A 440 -4.63 -24.38 11.34
C PRO A 440 -5.65 -25.31 11.99
N ALA A 441 -6.82 -25.44 11.37
CA ALA A 441 -7.74 -26.51 11.72
C ALA A 441 -7.06 -27.90 11.60
N GLU A 442 -7.40 -28.83 12.50
CA GLU A 442 -6.71 -30.13 12.61
C GLU A 442 -6.72 -30.96 11.31
N ASP A 443 -7.76 -30.83 10.49
CA ASP A 443 -7.83 -31.49 9.20
C ASP A 443 -6.94 -30.81 8.14
N VAL A 444 -6.86 -29.48 8.15
CA VAL A 444 -5.95 -28.69 7.29
C VAL A 444 -4.50 -29.01 7.62
N LYS A 445 -4.16 -29.04 8.91
CA LYS A 445 -2.83 -29.38 9.43
C LYS A 445 -2.31 -30.73 8.93
N LYS A 446 -3.15 -31.77 9.00
CA LYS A 446 -2.82 -33.11 8.50
C LYS A 446 -2.71 -33.13 6.98
N ALA A 447 -3.57 -32.39 6.29
CA ALA A 447 -3.56 -32.31 4.83
C ALA A 447 -2.30 -31.61 4.31
N LEU A 448 -1.91 -30.47 4.88
CA LEU A 448 -0.76 -29.68 4.42
C LEU A 448 0.54 -30.48 4.40
N LYS A 449 0.89 -31.17 5.49
CA LYS A 449 2.11 -31.99 5.56
C LYS A 449 2.13 -33.10 4.50
N ARG A 450 1.01 -33.78 4.32
CA ARG A 450 0.90 -34.86 3.33
C ARG A 450 0.99 -34.33 1.91
N LEU A 451 0.24 -33.27 1.61
CA LEU A 451 0.12 -32.69 0.27
C LEU A 451 1.40 -31.97 -0.14
N TYR A 452 2.14 -31.38 0.80
CA TYR A 452 3.44 -30.79 0.51
C TYR A 452 4.43 -31.80 -0.06
N LEU A 453 4.54 -32.99 0.57
CA LEU A 453 5.40 -34.08 0.06
C LEU A 453 4.96 -34.58 -1.32
N GLU A 454 3.65 -34.62 -1.58
CA GLU A 454 3.11 -34.99 -2.89
C GLU A 454 3.48 -33.95 -3.97
N ILE A 455 3.37 -32.66 -3.63
CA ILE A 455 3.74 -31.55 -4.52
C ILE A 455 5.24 -31.54 -4.82
N GLU A 456 6.10 -31.74 -3.81
CA GLU A 456 7.54 -31.90 -4.01
C GLU A 456 7.85 -33.07 -4.94
N GLY A 457 7.20 -34.22 -4.72
CA GLY A 457 7.33 -35.38 -5.60
C GLY A 457 6.97 -35.09 -7.05
N TRP A 458 5.90 -34.31 -7.31
CA TRP A 458 5.56 -33.89 -8.68
C TRP A 458 6.65 -33.03 -9.33
N ILE A 459 7.25 -32.11 -8.58
CA ILE A 459 8.29 -31.23 -9.08
C ILE A 459 9.54 -32.06 -9.39
N GLU A 460 9.96 -32.93 -8.47
CA GLU A 460 11.10 -33.83 -8.65
C GLU A 460 10.91 -34.76 -9.86
N GLU A 461 9.74 -35.38 -10.04
CA GLU A 461 9.42 -36.22 -11.19
C GLU A 461 9.47 -35.46 -12.53
N SER A 462 9.13 -34.16 -12.51
CA SER A 462 9.15 -33.31 -13.70
C SER A 462 10.53 -32.78 -14.07
N MET A 463 11.52 -32.93 -13.18
CA MET A 463 12.89 -32.44 -13.35
C MET A 463 13.81 -33.59 -13.78
N ASP A 464 14.21 -33.65 -15.05
CA ASP A 464 15.33 -34.49 -15.51
C ASP A 464 16.64 -34.10 -14.77
N GLU A 465 17.64 -35.01 -14.69
CA GLU A 465 18.92 -34.85 -13.94
C GLU A 465 19.42 -33.40 -13.82
N VAL A 466 19.05 -32.70 -12.74
CA VAL A 466 19.48 -31.33 -12.48
C VAL A 466 20.85 -31.34 -11.80
N LYS A 467 21.85 -30.74 -12.45
CA LYS A 467 23.25 -30.64 -11.96
C LYS A 467 23.56 -29.26 -11.36
N GLY A 468 22.65 -28.69 -10.57
CA GLY A 468 22.79 -27.35 -9.95
C GLY A 468 22.47 -27.34 -8.46
N GLU A 469 22.75 -26.22 -7.78
CA GLU A 469 22.38 -26.01 -6.37
C GLU A 469 20.85 -25.93 -6.24
N PHE A 470 20.29 -26.76 -5.36
CA PHE A 470 18.85 -26.84 -5.09
C PHE A 470 18.53 -26.15 -3.76
N GLN A 471 17.57 -25.24 -3.77
CA GLN A 471 16.96 -24.73 -2.55
C GLN A 471 15.88 -25.74 -2.13
N GLY A 472 16.20 -26.59 -1.15
CA GLY A 472 15.23 -27.55 -0.60
C GLY A 472 14.11 -26.89 0.21
N GLY A 473 13.17 -27.70 0.67
CA GLY A 473 12.08 -27.26 1.56
C GLY A 473 12.51 -26.79 2.96
N SER A 474 13.81 -26.77 3.27
CA SER A 474 14.32 -26.22 4.54
C SER A 474 14.16 -24.70 4.58
N ILE A 475 13.56 -24.21 5.65
CA ILE A 475 13.52 -22.77 5.96
C ILE A 475 14.82 -22.44 6.72
N ASP A 476 15.88 -22.16 5.98
CA ASP A 476 17.15 -21.73 6.56
C ASP A 476 17.08 -20.25 6.93
N VAL A 477 16.84 -19.97 8.22
CA VAL A 477 16.73 -18.59 8.72
C VAL A 477 18.10 -18.00 8.95
N VAL A 478 18.44 -16.96 8.18
CA VAL A 478 19.67 -16.18 8.36
C VAL A 478 19.32 -14.77 8.80
N THR A 479 19.81 -14.37 9.98
CA THR A 479 19.52 -13.08 10.63
C THR A 479 20.73 -12.13 10.65
N SER A 480 20.51 -10.88 11.06
CA SER A 480 21.59 -9.90 11.28
C SER A 480 22.62 -10.37 12.31
N GLU A 481 22.24 -11.25 13.24
CA GLU A 481 23.16 -11.77 14.25
C GLU A 481 24.15 -12.80 13.69
N GLU A 482 23.76 -13.50 12.62
CA GLU A 482 24.51 -14.58 11.95
C GLU A 482 25.36 -14.06 10.78
N VAL A 483 25.05 -12.86 10.25
CA VAL A 483 25.81 -12.23 9.15
C VAL A 483 26.58 -11.03 9.66
N GLU A 484 27.89 -11.17 9.82
CA GLU A 484 28.78 -10.16 10.43
C GLU A 484 28.70 -8.77 9.77
N TYR A 485 28.65 -8.73 8.42
CA TYR A 485 28.47 -7.48 7.69
C TYR A 485 27.14 -6.80 8.03
N TRP A 486 26.04 -7.56 8.05
CA TRP A 486 24.72 -7.04 8.37
C TRP A 486 24.66 -6.55 9.82
N LYS A 487 25.21 -7.33 10.77
CA LYS A 487 25.35 -6.93 12.17
C LYS A 487 26.04 -5.58 12.33
N SER A 488 27.16 -5.40 11.62
CA SER A 488 27.93 -4.15 11.68
C SER A 488 27.11 -2.95 11.19
N LYS A 489 26.34 -3.12 10.11
CA LYS A 489 25.49 -2.08 9.54
C LYS A 489 24.27 -1.75 10.40
N MET A 490 23.66 -2.76 11.02
CA MET A 490 22.58 -2.55 11.98
C MET A 490 23.06 -1.80 13.21
N GLN A 491 24.23 -2.17 13.75
CA GLN A 491 24.82 -1.45 14.89
C GLN A 491 25.19 -0.01 14.54
N GLU A 492 25.69 0.27 13.34
CA GLU A 492 25.98 1.63 12.88
C GLU A 492 24.69 2.48 12.78
N ALA A 493 23.60 1.91 12.27
CA ALA A 493 22.33 2.61 12.09
C ALA A 493 21.53 2.81 13.40
N LEU A 494 21.67 1.89 14.37
CA LEU A 494 20.92 1.89 15.62
C LEU A 494 21.69 2.43 16.84
N ARG A 495 23.01 2.64 16.75
CA ARG A 495 23.81 3.36 17.76
C ARG A 495 23.50 4.83 17.74
#